data_AF-A0A6A6UN75-F1
#
_entry.id   AF-A0A6A6UN75-F1
#
_cell.length_a   1.000
_cell.length_b   1.000
_cell.length_c   1.000
_cell.angle_alpha   90.00
_cell.angle_beta   90.00
_cell.angle_gamma   90.00
#
_symmetry.space_group_name_H-M   'P 1'
#
loop_
_entity.id
_entity.type
_entity.pdbx_description
1 polymer ?
#
loop_
_entity_poly.entity_id
_entity_poly.type
_entity_poly.pdbx_seq_one_letter_code
_entity_poly.pdbx_strand_id
1 'polypeptide(L)'
;MRGGERQPGVLDIARTQATYLRLFLNRTNMSAEARLYTFSQETKDKLRKFRLGTSRAKDPQAIIYQIDRKTYEIVPEDDQVYTNMQELADELPDHAPRFILLSYPLELASGRLSVPYVMLYYLPVTTKQDVRMTYAGAKELMRNTSEVGKIIDIETAEELENIEEKLKSEA
;
A
#
# COMPACT_ATOMS: atom_id res chain seq x y z
N MET A 1 0.78 -40.83 35.11
CA MET A 1 0.81 -39.94 33.93
C MET A 1 -0.36 -38.96 34.04
N ARG A 2 -0.20 -37.82 34.72
CA ARG A 2 -1.14 -36.68 34.61
C ARG A 2 -0.30 -35.44 34.42
N GLY A 3 -0.45 -34.82 33.24
CA GLY A 3 0.23 -33.58 32.87
C GLY A 3 -0.27 -32.44 33.75
N GLY A 4 0.66 -31.70 34.34
CA GLY A 4 0.36 -30.44 34.99
C GLY A 4 0.16 -29.36 33.92
N GLU A 5 -1.07 -28.90 33.75
CA GLU A 5 -1.35 -27.63 33.09
C GLU A 5 -0.69 -26.51 33.91
N ARG A 6 0.36 -25.91 33.34
CA ARG A 6 0.97 -24.71 33.92
C ARG A 6 -0.01 -23.56 33.73
N GLN A 7 -0.58 -23.06 34.82
CA GLN A 7 -1.30 -21.79 34.82
C GLN A 7 -0.33 -20.68 34.37
N PRO A 8 -0.70 -19.83 33.40
CA PRO A 8 0.16 -18.73 32.98
C PRO A 8 0.38 -17.77 34.15
N GLY A 9 1.63 -17.44 34.42
CA GLY A 9 2.01 -16.58 35.53
C GLY A 9 1.51 -15.14 35.33
N VAL A 10 1.30 -14.42 36.44
CA VAL A 10 0.85 -13.01 36.46
C VAL A 10 1.70 -12.10 35.54
N LEU A 11 2.98 -12.44 35.33
CA LEU A 11 3.87 -11.74 34.40
C LEU A 11 3.49 -11.88 32.92
N ASP A 12 2.95 -13.04 32.49
CA ASP A 12 2.53 -13.28 31.09
C ASP A 12 1.23 -12.53 30.77
N ILE A 13 0.34 -12.39 31.76
CA ILE A 13 -0.90 -11.61 31.63
C ILE A 13 -0.57 -10.13 31.44
N ALA A 14 0.39 -9.59 32.21
CA ALA A 14 0.82 -8.20 32.09
C ALA A 14 1.49 -7.87 30.74
N ARG A 15 2.33 -8.77 30.21
CA ARG A 15 2.96 -8.62 28.88
C ARG A 15 1.93 -8.66 27.75
N THR A 16 0.95 -9.53 27.87
CA THR A 16 -0.15 -9.64 26.91
C THR A 16 -1.02 -8.38 26.93
N GLN A 17 -1.43 -7.92 28.11
CA GLN A 17 -2.18 -6.67 28.31
C GLN A 17 -1.45 -5.45 27.76
N ALA A 18 -0.14 -5.32 28.01
CA ALA A 18 0.67 -4.22 27.48
C ALA A 18 0.77 -4.23 25.95
N THR A 19 0.82 -5.42 25.34
CA THR A 19 0.84 -5.57 23.88
C THR A 19 -0.52 -5.20 23.26
N TYR A 20 -1.63 -5.62 23.86
CA TYR A 20 -2.98 -5.21 23.44
C TYR A 20 -3.21 -3.72 23.61
N LEU A 21 -2.76 -3.12 24.73
CA LEU A 21 -2.90 -1.69 24.97
C LEU A 21 -2.07 -0.88 23.97
N ARG A 22 -0.84 -1.33 23.64
CA ARG A 22 0.00 -0.71 22.61
C ARG A 22 -0.61 -0.84 21.21
N LEU A 23 -1.17 -1.99 20.86
CA LEU A 23 -1.89 -2.20 19.60
C LEU A 23 -3.16 -1.34 19.52
N PHE A 24 -3.91 -1.25 20.61
CA PHE A 24 -5.13 -0.44 20.69
C PHE A 24 -4.82 1.06 20.59
N LEU A 25 -3.82 1.56 21.33
CA LEU A 25 -3.35 2.94 21.25
C LEU A 25 -2.79 3.29 19.86
N ASN A 26 -2.03 2.39 19.22
CA ASN A 26 -1.59 2.60 17.84
C ASN A 26 -2.78 2.66 16.87
N ARG A 27 -3.79 1.82 17.05
CA ARG A 27 -4.99 1.81 16.21
C ARG A 27 -5.85 3.06 16.37
N THR A 28 -5.97 3.61 17.59
CA THR A 28 -6.70 4.86 17.83
C THR A 28 -5.94 6.08 17.28
N ASN A 29 -4.61 6.09 17.36
CA ASN A 29 -3.79 7.18 16.79
C ASN A 29 -3.81 7.18 15.26
N MET A 30 -3.69 6.01 14.62
CA MET A 30 -3.82 5.86 13.15
C MET A 30 -5.18 6.35 12.63
N SER A 31 -6.27 6.16 13.40
CA SER A 31 -7.62 6.64 13.05
C SER A 31 -7.75 8.16 13.10
N ALA A 32 -6.99 8.84 13.97
CA ALA A 32 -6.97 10.29 14.06
C ALA A 32 -6.14 10.92 12.93
N GLU A 33 -4.99 10.35 12.59
CA GLU A 33 -4.13 10.84 11.51
C GLU A 33 -4.75 10.65 10.12
N ALA A 34 -5.47 9.54 9.89
CA ALA A 34 -6.18 9.29 8.62
C ALA A 34 -7.23 10.37 8.30
N ARG A 35 -7.78 11.08 9.31
CA ARG A 35 -8.78 12.14 9.12
C ARG A 35 -8.20 13.44 8.56
N LEU A 36 -6.88 13.61 8.60
CA LEU A 36 -6.21 14.77 8.03
C LEU A 36 -6.17 14.70 6.51
N TYR A 37 -6.09 13.50 5.95
CA TYR A 37 -5.97 13.29 4.51
C TYR A 37 -7.33 13.20 3.85
N THR A 38 -7.44 13.74 2.65
CA THR A 38 -8.69 13.76 1.90
C THR A 38 -8.50 13.37 0.45
N PHE A 39 -9.63 13.11 -0.21
CA PHE A 39 -9.72 12.91 -1.66
C PHE A 39 -10.84 13.79 -2.18
N SER A 40 -10.58 14.57 -3.22
CA SER A 40 -11.64 15.18 -4.02
C SER A 40 -12.52 14.12 -4.69
N GLN A 41 -13.70 14.56 -5.13
CA GLN A 41 -14.60 13.69 -5.90
C GLN A 41 -13.95 13.26 -7.22
N GLU A 42 -13.19 14.15 -7.88
CA GLU A 42 -12.47 13.84 -9.11
C GLU A 42 -11.48 12.70 -8.90
N THR A 43 -10.66 12.76 -7.84
CA THR A 43 -9.69 11.69 -7.56
C THR A 43 -10.41 10.38 -7.27
N LYS A 44 -11.51 10.38 -6.50
CA LYS A 44 -12.32 9.16 -6.27
C LYS A 44 -12.87 8.58 -7.56
N ASP A 45 -13.31 9.42 -8.49
CA ASP A 45 -13.80 8.97 -9.78
C ASP A 45 -12.68 8.39 -10.65
N LYS A 46 -11.47 8.98 -10.62
CA LYS A 46 -10.26 8.42 -11.26
C LYS A 46 -9.90 7.06 -10.68
N LEU A 47 -9.87 6.91 -9.36
CA LEU A 47 -9.62 5.64 -8.67
C LEU A 47 -10.61 4.55 -9.10
N ARG A 48 -11.91 4.88 -9.08
CA ARG A 48 -12.97 3.96 -9.49
C ARG A 48 -12.86 3.58 -10.96
N LYS A 49 -12.63 4.54 -11.83
CA LYS A 49 -12.48 4.31 -13.28
C LYS A 49 -11.28 3.41 -13.56
N PHE A 50 -10.15 3.65 -12.89
CA PHE A 50 -8.95 2.84 -13.03
C PHE A 50 -9.23 1.40 -12.62
N ARG A 51 -9.71 1.16 -11.39
CA ARG A 51 -10.04 -0.18 -10.88
C ARG A 51 -10.97 -0.98 -11.80
N LEU A 52 -12.03 -0.35 -12.29
CA LEU A 52 -13.01 -1.01 -13.16
C LEU A 52 -12.47 -1.22 -14.58
N GLY A 53 -11.67 -0.27 -15.09
CA GLY A 53 -11.17 -0.25 -16.47
C GLY A 53 -9.99 -1.20 -16.72
N THR A 54 -9.16 -1.47 -15.72
CA THR A 54 -7.90 -2.22 -15.90
C THR A 54 -8.03 -3.73 -15.68
N SER A 55 -9.17 -4.20 -15.15
CA SER A 55 -9.43 -5.62 -14.85
C SER A 55 -9.33 -6.59 -16.04
N ARG A 56 -9.33 -6.08 -17.27
CA ARG A 56 -9.20 -6.86 -18.52
C ARG A 56 -8.08 -6.36 -19.43
N ALA A 57 -7.23 -5.47 -18.92
CA ALA A 57 -6.06 -5.02 -19.67
C ALA A 57 -5.13 -6.22 -19.95
N LYS A 58 -4.45 -6.18 -21.09
CA LYS A 58 -3.46 -7.22 -21.46
C LYS A 58 -2.08 -6.89 -20.92
N ASP A 59 -1.79 -5.60 -20.81
CA ASP A 59 -0.54 -5.07 -20.30
C ASP A 59 -0.73 -4.56 -18.87
N PRO A 60 0.33 -4.50 -18.05
CA PRO A 60 0.31 -3.82 -16.76
C PRO A 60 -0.25 -2.41 -16.90
N GLN A 61 -0.93 -1.93 -15.87
CA GLN A 61 -1.45 -0.56 -15.81
C GLN A 61 -1.10 0.00 -14.44
N ALA A 62 -0.42 1.14 -14.40
CA ALA A 62 -0.07 1.81 -13.16
C ALA A 62 -0.36 3.31 -13.19
N ILE A 63 -0.72 3.87 -12.03
CA ILE A 63 -0.84 5.32 -11.81
C ILE A 63 -0.15 5.66 -10.50
N ILE A 64 0.61 6.74 -10.50
CA ILE A 64 1.30 7.26 -9.32
C ILE A 64 0.43 8.32 -8.62
N TYR A 65 0.34 8.22 -7.30
CA TYR A 65 -0.33 9.16 -6.42
C TYR A 65 0.63 9.71 -5.37
N GLN A 66 0.41 10.97 -5.01
CA GLN A 66 1.16 11.69 -3.99
C GLN A 66 0.24 12.48 -3.06
N ILE A 67 0.79 12.89 -1.92
CA ILE A 67 0.10 13.79 -0.99
C ILE A 67 0.53 15.21 -1.32
N ASP A 68 -0.42 16.08 -1.66
CA ASP A 68 -0.17 17.51 -1.74
C ASP A 68 0.17 18.04 -0.33
N ARG A 69 1.37 18.58 -0.17
CA ARG A 69 1.89 19.00 1.14
C ARG A 69 1.17 20.22 1.74
N LYS A 70 0.40 20.95 0.94
CA LYS A 70 -0.35 22.14 1.38
C LYS A 70 -1.76 21.76 1.79
N THR A 71 -2.43 20.93 0.99
CA THR A 71 -3.84 20.58 1.21
C THR A 71 -4.03 19.27 1.95
N TYR A 72 -2.98 18.45 2.06
CA TYR A 72 -3.04 17.06 2.53
C TYR A 72 -4.02 16.19 1.72
N GLU A 73 -4.35 16.62 0.51
CA GLU A 73 -5.13 15.83 -0.43
C GLU A 73 -4.24 14.80 -1.12
N ILE A 74 -4.74 13.58 -1.27
CA ILE A 74 -4.10 12.55 -2.08
C ILE A 74 -4.58 12.73 -3.52
N VAL A 75 -3.65 13.01 -4.41
CA VAL A 75 -3.90 13.36 -5.82
C VAL A 75 -3.01 12.52 -6.73
N PRO A 76 -3.43 12.25 -7.98
CA PRO A 76 -2.52 11.66 -8.95
C PRO A 76 -1.34 12.62 -9.18
N GLU A 77 -0.14 12.07 -9.38
CA GLU A 77 1.05 12.87 -9.66
C GLU A 77 0.96 13.51 -11.06
N ASP A 78 0.41 12.77 -12.01
CA ASP A 78 0.15 13.16 -13.39
C ASP A 78 -1.14 12.48 -13.92
N ASP A 79 -1.50 12.72 -15.17
CA ASP A 79 -2.61 12.03 -15.83
C ASP A 79 -2.15 10.79 -16.63
N GLN A 80 -0.91 10.32 -16.42
CA GLN A 80 -0.30 9.23 -17.18
C GLN A 80 -0.71 7.86 -16.61
N VAL A 81 -0.98 6.92 -17.52
CA VAL A 81 -1.11 5.50 -17.16
C VAL A 81 0.09 4.77 -17.71
N TYR A 82 0.93 4.27 -16.81
CA TYR A 82 2.15 3.56 -17.15
C TYR A 82 1.82 2.11 -17.50
N THR A 83 2.26 1.67 -18.68
CA THR A 83 2.10 0.28 -19.14
C THR A 83 3.40 -0.51 -19.11
N ASN A 84 4.51 0.17 -18.82
CA ASN A 84 5.85 -0.39 -18.71
C ASN A 84 6.40 -0.09 -17.32
N MET A 85 6.88 -1.12 -16.61
CA MET A 85 7.40 -0.96 -15.24
C MET A 85 8.76 -0.23 -15.21
N GLN A 86 9.53 -0.27 -16.30
CA GLN A 86 10.77 0.49 -16.41
C GLN A 86 10.48 1.99 -16.48
N GLU A 87 9.56 2.39 -17.37
CA GLU A 87 9.15 3.80 -17.49
C GLU A 87 8.54 4.31 -16.18
N LEU A 88 7.75 3.47 -15.50
CA LEU A 88 7.23 3.78 -14.18
C LEU A 88 8.36 3.99 -13.15
N ALA A 89 9.40 3.13 -13.18
CA ALA A 89 10.53 3.20 -12.27
C ALA A 89 11.37 4.49 -12.48
N ASP A 90 11.56 4.88 -13.74
CA ASP A 90 12.32 6.09 -14.11
C ASP A 90 11.65 7.39 -13.63
N GLU A 91 10.33 7.39 -13.47
CA GLU A 91 9.56 8.54 -12.97
C GLU A 91 9.49 8.59 -11.43
N LEU A 92 9.93 7.55 -10.72
CA LEU A 92 9.88 7.54 -9.26
C LEU A 92 10.94 8.46 -8.64
N PRO A 93 10.58 9.28 -7.65
CA PRO A 93 11.52 10.19 -7.02
C PRO A 93 12.43 9.48 -5.99
N ASP A 94 13.73 9.75 -6.06
CA ASP A 94 14.74 9.15 -5.17
C ASP A 94 14.55 9.42 -3.67
N HIS A 95 13.82 10.48 -3.32
CA HIS A 95 13.76 11.04 -1.96
C HIS A 95 12.34 11.26 -1.43
N ALA A 96 11.31 10.78 -2.13
CA ALA A 96 9.93 10.99 -1.74
C ALA A 96 9.08 9.73 -1.91
N PRO A 97 8.17 9.43 -0.98
CA PRO A 97 7.29 8.28 -1.11
C PRO A 97 6.23 8.48 -2.17
N ARG A 98 5.69 7.38 -2.69
CA ARG A 98 4.57 7.36 -3.63
C ARG A 98 3.60 6.22 -3.30
N PHE A 99 2.32 6.45 -3.56
CA PHE A 99 1.34 5.38 -3.64
C PHE A 99 1.15 5.03 -5.11
N ILE A 100 1.40 3.79 -5.51
CA ILE A 100 1.29 3.37 -6.89
C ILE A 100 0.16 2.36 -6.96
N LEU A 101 -0.89 2.63 -7.73
CA LEU A 101 -1.91 1.64 -8.00
C LEU A 101 -1.49 0.82 -9.20
N LEU A 102 -1.46 -0.50 -9.05
CA LEU A 102 -1.00 -1.41 -10.08
C LEU A 102 -2.07 -2.48 -10.35
N SER A 103 -2.47 -2.59 -11.60
CA SER A 103 -3.22 -3.72 -12.14
C SER A 103 -2.29 -4.51 -13.06
N TYR A 104 -1.96 -5.75 -12.70
CA TYR A 104 -0.90 -6.50 -13.39
C TYR A 104 -1.44 -7.84 -13.90
N PRO A 105 -1.72 -7.99 -15.20
CA PRO A 105 -2.10 -9.27 -15.78
C PRO A 105 -0.95 -10.28 -15.69
N LEU A 106 -1.19 -11.45 -15.09
CA LEU A 106 -0.19 -12.52 -15.03
C LEU A 106 -0.83 -13.91 -15.07
N GLU A 107 -0.06 -14.87 -15.56
CA GLU A 107 -0.42 -16.29 -15.54
C GLU A 107 0.20 -16.97 -14.32
N LEU A 108 -0.65 -17.58 -13.49
CA LEU A 108 -0.22 -18.38 -12.35
C LEU A 108 0.32 -19.73 -12.82
N ALA A 109 1.14 -20.40 -12.00
CA ALA A 109 1.69 -21.73 -12.31
C ALA A 109 0.64 -22.82 -12.62
N SER A 110 -0.62 -22.59 -12.25
CA SER A 110 -1.76 -23.45 -12.58
C SER A 110 -2.36 -23.24 -13.99
N GLY A 111 -1.84 -22.28 -14.76
CA GLY A 111 -2.42 -21.84 -16.03
C GLY A 111 -3.64 -20.90 -15.88
N ARG A 112 -3.96 -20.50 -14.64
CA ARG A 112 -5.01 -19.52 -14.37
C ARG A 112 -4.50 -18.11 -14.65
N LEU A 113 -5.27 -17.36 -15.43
CA LEU A 113 -5.08 -15.93 -15.57
C LEU A 113 -5.60 -15.19 -14.33
N SER A 114 -4.77 -14.31 -13.80
CA SER A 114 -5.11 -13.41 -12.71
C SER A 114 -4.72 -11.99 -13.08
N VAL A 115 -5.47 -11.02 -12.56
CA VAL A 115 -5.14 -9.60 -12.70
C VAL A 115 -5.16 -8.99 -11.30
N PRO A 116 -4.12 -9.25 -10.48
CA PRO A 116 -3.99 -8.61 -9.17
C PRO A 116 -4.08 -7.09 -9.30
N TYR A 117 -4.94 -6.52 -8.44
CA TYR A 117 -5.08 -5.08 -8.26
C TYR A 117 -4.56 -4.70 -6.88
N VAL A 118 -3.37 -4.11 -6.86
CA VAL A 118 -2.57 -3.87 -5.65
C VAL A 118 -2.15 -2.40 -5.54
N MET A 119 -1.76 -1.99 -4.34
CA MET A 119 -1.05 -0.75 -4.11
C MET A 119 0.41 -1.05 -3.79
N LEU A 120 1.34 -0.50 -4.56
CA LEU A 120 2.74 -0.45 -4.17
C LEU A 120 2.95 0.79 -3.30
N TYR A 121 3.42 0.58 -2.09
CA TYR A 121 3.81 1.64 -1.17
C TYR A 121 5.31 1.87 -1.32
N TYR A 122 5.66 2.77 -2.23
CA TYR A 122 7.05 3.14 -2.50
C TYR A 122 7.55 4.10 -1.43
N LEU A 123 8.60 3.70 -0.72
CA LEU A 123 9.18 4.44 0.38
C LEU A 123 10.71 4.37 0.33
N PRO A 124 11.37 5.28 -0.42
CA PRO A 124 12.82 5.34 -0.48
C PRO A 124 13.44 5.42 0.91
N VAL A 125 14.53 4.69 1.12
CA VAL A 125 15.30 4.71 2.38
C VAL A 125 15.78 6.11 2.75
N THR A 126 16.02 6.96 1.75
CA THR A 126 16.47 8.34 1.88
C THR A 126 15.36 9.31 2.31
N THR A 127 14.11 8.85 2.37
CA THR A 127 12.95 9.66 2.75
C THR A 127 13.09 10.18 4.19
N LYS A 128 12.94 11.49 4.35
CA LYS A 128 12.92 12.16 5.66
C LYS A 128 11.79 11.64 6.56
N GLN A 129 12.04 11.60 7.86
CA GLN A 129 11.14 10.99 8.84
C GLN A 129 9.74 11.63 8.88
N ASP A 130 9.65 12.94 8.74
CA ASP A 130 8.39 13.70 8.68
C ASP A 130 7.51 13.27 7.50
N VAL A 131 8.11 13.16 6.31
CA VAL A 131 7.41 12.69 5.10
C VAL A 131 7.02 11.23 5.23
N ARG A 132 7.90 10.39 5.80
CA ARG A 132 7.61 8.97 6.08
C ARG A 132 6.39 8.81 6.99
N MET A 133 6.31 9.58 8.06
CA MET A 133 5.15 9.56 8.98
C MET A 133 3.88 10.04 8.27
N THR A 134 3.98 11.08 7.44
CA THR A 134 2.85 11.61 6.67
C THR A 134 2.24 10.53 5.77
N TYR A 135 3.06 9.86 4.97
CA TYR A 135 2.59 8.80 4.09
C TYR A 135 2.10 7.55 4.84
N ALA A 136 2.72 7.22 5.98
CA ALA A 136 2.25 6.12 6.82
C ALA A 136 0.83 6.37 7.38
N GLY A 137 0.52 7.61 7.79
CA GLY A 137 -0.81 8.00 8.26
C GLY A 137 -1.88 7.97 7.16
N ALA A 138 -1.51 8.23 5.91
CA ALA A 138 -2.40 8.20 4.75
C ALA A 138 -2.59 6.79 4.14
N LYS A 139 -1.68 5.84 4.43
CA LYS A 139 -1.61 4.52 3.79
C LYS A 139 -2.93 3.75 3.85
N GLU A 140 -3.55 3.69 5.03
CA GLU A 140 -4.80 2.96 5.22
C GLU A 140 -6.00 3.66 4.57
N LEU A 141 -6.02 5.00 4.54
CA LEU A 141 -7.05 5.75 3.84
C LEU A 141 -6.96 5.50 2.32
N MET A 142 -5.76 5.55 1.75
CA MET A 142 -5.52 5.27 0.33
C MET A 142 -5.95 3.84 -0.02
N ARG A 143 -5.58 2.85 0.79
CA ARG A 143 -5.99 1.45 0.61
C ARG A 143 -7.52 1.30 0.54
N ASN A 144 -8.22 1.86 1.52
CA ASN A 144 -9.67 1.72 1.63
C ASN A 144 -10.40 2.48 0.51
N THR A 145 -9.88 3.63 0.09
CA THR A 145 -10.51 4.46 -0.96
C THR A 145 -10.27 3.90 -2.36
N SER A 146 -9.07 3.35 -2.61
CA SER A 146 -8.73 2.73 -3.90
C SER A 146 -9.28 1.31 -4.06
N GLU A 147 -9.71 0.67 -2.96
CA GLU A 147 -10.23 -0.70 -2.90
C GLU A 147 -9.24 -1.75 -3.43
N VAL A 148 -7.94 -1.53 -3.20
CA VAL A 148 -6.91 -2.52 -3.54
C VAL A 148 -7.03 -3.78 -2.70
N GLY A 149 -6.79 -4.93 -3.32
CA GLY A 149 -6.83 -6.22 -2.62
C GLY A 149 -5.64 -6.37 -1.66
N LYS A 150 -4.51 -5.75 -2.00
CA LYS A 150 -3.25 -5.90 -1.27
C LYS A 150 -2.38 -4.65 -1.34
N ILE A 151 -1.53 -4.48 -0.32
CA ILE A 151 -0.43 -3.53 -0.31
C ILE A 151 0.89 -4.29 -0.34
N ILE A 152 1.82 -3.84 -1.19
CA ILE A 152 3.20 -4.34 -1.27
C ILE A 152 4.12 -3.16 -0.97
N ASP A 153 5.01 -3.32 0.00
CA ASP A 153 5.99 -2.29 0.34
C ASP A 153 7.24 -2.48 -0.55
N ILE A 154 7.73 -1.39 -1.14
CA ILE A 154 8.96 -1.35 -1.94
C ILE A 154 9.80 -0.14 -1.52
N GLU A 155 11.11 -0.29 -1.47
CA GLU A 155 12.05 0.73 -1.01
C GLU A 155 12.92 1.28 -2.14
N THR A 156 13.07 0.54 -3.24
CA THR A 156 13.80 0.97 -4.44
C THR A 156 12.95 0.86 -5.70
N ALA A 157 13.30 1.64 -6.72
CA ALA A 157 12.63 1.58 -8.02
C ALA A 157 12.93 0.26 -8.74
N GLU A 158 14.11 -0.32 -8.54
CA GLU A 158 14.53 -1.64 -9.08
C GLU A 158 13.61 -2.79 -8.65
N GLU A 159 12.94 -2.68 -7.49
CA GLU A 159 11.97 -3.68 -7.05
C GLU A 159 10.73 -3.77 -7.96
N LEU A 160 10.47 -2.74 -8.81
CA LEU A 160 9.43 -2.79 -9.83
C LEU A 160 9.74 -3.78 -10.95
N GLU A 161 11.02 -3.97 -11.29
CA GLU A 161 11.43 -4.94 -12.32
C GLU A 161 11.10 -6.37 -11.88
N ASN A 162 11.15 -6.63 -10.57
CA ASN A 162 10.86 -7.94 -9.97
C ASN A 162 9.43 -8.03 -9.40
N ILE A 163 8.54 -7.09 -9.75
CA ILE A 163 7.20 -7.03 -9.15
C ILE A 163 6.35 -8.26 -9.48
N GLU A 164 6.55 -8.86 -10.66
CA GLU A 164 5.83 -10.05 -11.07
C GLU A 164 6.09 -11.24 -10.13
N GLU A 165 7.33 -11.44 -9.69
CA GLU A 165 7.69 -12.51 -8.74
C GLU A 165 7.04 -12.29 -7.37
N LYS A 166 7.00 -11.04 -6.90
CA LYS A 166 6.31 -10.68 -5.67
C LYS A 166 4.81 -10.95 -5.77
N LEU A 167 4.19 -10.60 -6.90
CA LEU A 167 2.77 -10.87 -7.13
C LEU A 167 2.45 -12.37 -7.21
N LYS A 168 3.34 -13.18 -7.79
CA LYS A 168 3.18 -14.64 -7.90
C LYS A 168 3.41 -15.39 -6.61
N SER A 169 4.41 -15.00 -5.82
CA SER A 169 4.72 -15.67 -4.53
C SER A 169 3.64 -15.48 -3.48
N GLU A 170 2.69 -14.57 -3.74
CA GLU A 170 1.67 -14.15 -2.80
C GLU A 170 0.23 -14.43 -3.28
N ALA A 171 0.07 -15.08 -4.45
CA ALA A 171 -1.19 -15.49 -5.07
C ALA A 171 -1.51 -16.97 -4.83
#